data_AF-A0A1F2VHQ5-F1
#
_entry.id   AF-A0A1F2VHQ5-F1
#
_cell.length_a   1.000
_cell.length_b   1.000
_cell.length_c   1.000
_cell.angle_alpha   90.00
_cell.angle_beta   90.00
_cell.angle_gamma   90.00
#
_symmetry.space_group_name_H-M   'P 1'
#
loop_
_entity.id
_entity.type
_entity.pdbx_description
1 polymer ?
#
loop_
_entity_poly.entity_id
_entity_poly.type
_entity_poly.pdbx_seq_one_letter_code
_entity_poly.pdbx_strand_id
1 'polypeptide(L)'
;MNVNIKIINIPSSTADRKRALDRPHSELPSLTKEQKTNAKDFGISEDEYARSVLARQYSEARYRRYAEHFGTLLEEAAKSHDIESAEVIYDGLDDKFHCWLRINGRDVPMVFDADIITEPLERGDQSALLTAQRDLKTAVEWLVQMNSKKRKVGSR
;
A
#
# COMPACT_ATOMS: atom_id res chain seq x y z
N MET A 1 -14.83 -10.75 -4.16
CA MET A 1 -14.29 -9.47 -4.62
C MET A 1 -12.84 -9.68 -5.02
N ASN A 2 -12.40 -9.15 -6.16
CA ASN A 2 -10.97 -9.10 -6.52
C ASN A 2 -10.38 -7.76 -6.06
N VAL A 3 -9.20 -7.75 -5.44
CA VAL A 3 -8.51 -6.52 -5.02
C VAL A 3 -7.24 -6.33 -5.83
N ASN A 4 -7.18 -5.24 -6.57
CA ASN A 4 -5.99 -4.80 -7.28
C ASN A 4 -5.18 -3.84 -6.41
N ILE A 5 -3.90 -4.13 -6.19
CA ILE A 5 -3.04 -3.35 -5.30
C ILE A 5 -1.94 -2.66 -6.10
N LYS A 6 -1.77 -1.36 -5.88
CA LYS A 6 -0.67 -0.56 -6.39
C LYS A 6 0.00 0.19 -5.25
N ILE A 7 1.28 0.49 -5.46
CA ILE A 7 2.10 1.23 -4.51
C ILE A 7 2.83 2.28 -5.33
N ILE A 8 2.68 3.55 -4.95
CA ILE A 8 3.26 4.68 -5.68
C ILE A 8 4.04 5.58 -4.73
N ASN A 9 4.95 6.37 -5.31
CA ASN A 9 5.72 7.41 -4.63
C ASN A 9 6.42 6.97 -3.33
N ILE A 10 7.02 5.78 -3.36
CA ILE A 10 7.63 5.16 -2.18
C ILE A 10 8.92 5.88 -1.77
N PRO A 11 8.99 6.47 -0.57
CA PRO A 11 10.24 7.02 -0.06
C PRO A 11 11.16 5.88 0.41
N SER A 12 12.48 6.10 0.30
CA SER A 12 13.46 5.23 0.94
C SER A 12 13.64 5.64 2.41
N SER A 13 13.32 4.76 3.35
CA SER A 13 13.49 5.08 4.77
C SER A 13 14.97 5.13 5.17
N THR A 14 15.28 5.81 6.28
CA THR A 14 16.62 5.77 6.89
C THR A 14 17.00 4.36 7.33
N ALA A 15 16.04 3.58 7.82
CA ALA A 15 16.25 2.19 8.23
C ALA A 15 16.62 1.27 7.05
N ASP A 16 15.96 1.43 5.91
CA ASP A 16 16.26 0.63 4.71
C ASP A 16 17.62 1.00 4.11
N ARG A 17 17.94 2.29 4.10
CA ARG A 17 19.26 2.78 3.69
C ARG A 17 20.35 2.19 4.57
N LYS A 18 20.20 2.27 5.90
CA LYS A 18 21.14 1.66 6.84
C LYS A 18 21.27 0.16 6.61
N ARG A 19 20.14 -0.55 6.47
CA ARG A 19 20.12 -1.99 6.20
C ARG A 19 20.85 -2.34 4.90
N ALA A 20 20.77 -1.51 3.86
CA ALA A 20 21.49 -1.73 2.60
C ALA A 20 22.98 -1.38 2.71
N LEU A 21 23.36 -0.37 3.51
CA LEU A 21 24.76 -0.03 3.79
C LEU A 21 25.48 -1.15 4.56
N ASP A 22 24.77 -1.87 5.43
CA ASP A 22 25.35 -2.95 6.23
C ASP A 22 25.54 -4.27 5.44
N ARG A 23 25.11 -4.33 4.18
CA ARG A 23 25.19 -5.56 3.36
C ARG A 23 26.57 -5.75 2.74
N PRO A 24 27.08 -7.00 2.67
CA PRO A 24 28.32 -7.27 1.96
C PRO A 24 28.13 -7.05 0.45
N HIS A 25 29.23 -6.73 -0.25
CA HIS A 25 29.21 -6.46 -1.70
C HIS A 25 28.57 -7.59 -2.51
N SER A 26 28.80 -8.85 -2.10
CA SER A 26 28.24 -10.05 -2.74
C SER A 26 26.71 -10.14 -2.68
N GLU A 27 26.07 -9.40 -1.78
CA GLU A 27 24.60 -9.34 -1.64
C GLU A 27 23.99 -8.14 -2.38
N LEU A 28 24.81 -7.28 -3.01
CA LEU A 28 24.31 -6.13 -3.73
C LEU A 28 23.70 -6.54 -5.09
N PRO A 29 22.64 -5.85 -5.53
CA PRO A 29 22.04 -6.13 -6.83
C PRO A 29 23.00 -5.76 -7.95
N SER A 30 22.99 -6.57 -9.01
CA SER A 30 23.68 -6.20 -10.25
C SER A 30 22.99 -5.00 -10.90
N LEU A 31 23.78 -3.97 -11.24
CA LEU A 31 23.27 -2.79 -11.92
C LEU A 31 23.04 -3.03 -13.42
N THR A 32 21.93 -2.51 -13.94
CA THR A 32 21.70 -2.42 -15.38
C THR A 32 22.67 -1.44 -16.04
N LYS A 33 22.81 -1.51 -17.37
CA LYS A 33 23.65 -0.54 -18.12
C LYS A 33 23.22 0.90 -17.85
N GLU A 34 21.91 1.16 -17.83
CA GLU A 34 21.35 2.48 -17.54
C GLU A 34 21.69 2.94 -16.11
N GLN A 35 21.55 2.07 -15.12
CA GLN A 35 21.90 2.38 -13.73
C GLN A 35 23.39 2.68 -13.55
N LYS A 36 24.28 1.96 -14.25
CA LYS A 36 25.73 2.24 -14.25
C LYS A 36 26.03 3.61 -14.87
N THR A 37 25.36 3.95 -15.98
CA THR A 37 25.48 5.28 -16.60
C THR A 37 25.02 6.37 -15.62
N ASN A 38 23.86 6.19 -15.00
CA ASN A 38 23.35 7.13 -14.00
C ASN A 38 24.33 7.29 -12.83
N ALA A 39 24.89 6.20 -12.30
CA ALA A 39 25.88 6.26 -11.23
C ALA A 39 27.07 7.15 -11.60
N LYS A 40 27.58 6.97 -12.82
CA LYS A 40 28.67 7.79 -13.37
C LYS A 40 28.27 9.26 -13.52
N ASP A 41 27.09 9.54 -14.05
CA ASP A 41 26.59 10.90 -14.29
C ASP A 41 26.39 11.68 -12.98
N PHE A 42 26.00 10.98 -11.90
CA PHE A 42 25.89 11.54 -10.56
C PHE A 42 27.20 11.51 -9.76
N GLY A 43 28.30 11.00 -10.33
CA GLY A 43 29.60 10.93 -9.66
C GLY A 43 29.67 9.97 -8.47
N ILE A 44 28.78 8.97 -8.41
CA ILE A 44 28.73 7.97 -7.34
C ILE A 44 29.26 6.62 -7.84
N SER A 45 29.83 5.84 -6.91
CA SER A 45 30.36 4.51 -7.25
C SER A 45 29.23 3.54 -7.60
N GLU A 46 29.51 2.52 -8.43
CA GLU A 46 28.53 1.47 -8.71
C GLU A 46 28.09 0.74 -7.42
N ASP A 47 28.98 0.58 -6.43
CA ASP A 47 28.65 -0.02 -5.13
C ASP A 47 27.63 0.83 -4.37
N GLU A 48 27.86 2.14 -4.27
CA GLU A 48 26.96 3.09 -3.62
C GLU A 48 25.60 3.19 -4.33
N TYR A 49 25.59 3.16 -5.67
CA TYR A 49 24.37 3.12 -6.45
C TYR A 49 23.61 1.80 -6.21
N ALA A 50 24.30 0.66 -6.18
CA ALA A 50 23.69 -0.64 -5.91
C ALA A 50 23.07 -0.73 -4.51
N ARG A 51 23.70 -0.10 -3.50
CA ARG A 51 23.11 0.04 -2.16
C ARG A 51 21.84 0.89 -2.17
N SER A 52 21.81 1.96 -2.95
CA SER A 52 20.61 2.79 -3.12
C SER A 52 19.47 2.01 -3.78
N VAL A 53 19.78 1.19 -4.79
CA VAL A 53 18.81 0.27 -5.42
C VAL A 53 18.29 -0.75 -4.40
N LEU A 54 19.19 -1.34 -3.59
CA LEU A 54 18.80 -2.31 -2.57
C LEU A 54 17.92 -1.69 -1.46
N ALA A 55 18.24 -0.46 -1.02
CA ALA A 55 17.41 0.27 -0.06
C ALA A 55 16.00 0.55 -0.61
N ARG A 56 15.90 0.88 -1.90
CA ARG A 56 14.62 1.03 -2.58
C ARG A 56 13.84 -0.29 -2.62
N GLN A 57 14.49 -1.41 -2.93
CA GLN A 57 13.86 -2.74 -2.93
C GLN A 57 13.31 -3.11 -1.54
N TYR A 58 14.05 -2.82 -0.47
CA TYR A 58 13.54 -3.03 0.90
C TYR A 58 12.32 -2.17 1.21
N SER A 59 12.34 -0.90 0.80
CA SER A 59 11.20 0.00 0.96
C SER A 59 9.99 -0.54 0.19
N GLU A 60 10.16 -0.87 -1.09
CA GLU A 60 9.11 -1.43 -1.95
C GLU A 60 8.50 -2.71 -1.36
N ALA A 61 9.33 -3.62 -0.84
CA ALA A 61 8.85 -4.84 -0.19
C ALA A 61 8.04 -4.54 1.09
N ARG A 62 8.47 -3.58 1.90
CA ARG A 62 7.77 -3.19 3.13
C ARG A 62 6.40 -2.57 2.83
N TYR A 63 6.34 -1.57 1.95
CA TYR A 63 5.08 -0.93 1.60
C TYR A 63 4.13 -1.87 0.85
N ARG A 64 4.68 -2.82 0.07
CA ARG A 64 3.89 -3.90 -0.53
C ARG A 64 3.19 -4.74 0.53
N ARG A 65 3.92 -5.17 1.55
CA ARG A 65 3.35 -5.92 2.67
C ARG A 65 2.23 -5.13 3.36
N TYR A 66 2.38 -3.82 3.53
CA TYR A 66 1.34 -2.97 4.14
C TYR A 66 0.08 -2.93 3.28
N ALA A 67 0.23 -2.69 1.98
CA ALA A 67 -0.89 -2.64 1.04
C ALA A 67 -1.59 -4.00 0.88
N GLU A 68 -0.83 -5.10 0.88
CA GLU A 68 -1.39 -6.47 0.87
C GLU A 68 -2.18 -6.77 2.14
N HIS A 69 -1.69 -6.33 3.31
CA HIS A 69 -2.41 -6.50 4.57
C HIS A 69 -3.70 -5.68 4.59
N PHE A 70 -3.65 -4.40 4.19
CA PHE A 70 -4.84 -3.57 4.06
C PHE A 70 -5.85 -4.19 3.07
N GLY A 71 -5.38 -4.66 1.90
CA GLY A 71 -6.22 -5.33 0.92
C GLY A 71 -6.93 -6.57 1.49
N THR A 72 -6.23 -7.38 2.29
CA THR A 72 -6.82 -8.54 2.98
C THR A 72 -7.94 -8.12 3.93
N LEU A 73 -7.72 -7.08 4.74
CA LEU A 73 -8.74 -6.57 5.66
C LEU A 73 -9.94 -5.98 4.89
N LEU A 74 -9.69 -5.33 3.75
CA LEU A 74 -10.73 -4.79 2.89
C LEU A 74 -11.57 -5.90 2.28
N GLU A 75 -10.94 -6.99 1.81
CA GLU A 75 -11.64 -8.18 1.35
C GLU A 75 -12.53 -8.76 2.44
N GLU A 76 -12.01 -8.87 3.67
CA GLU A 76 -12.77 -9.37 4.80
C GLU A 76 -13.96 -8.49 5.17
N ALA A 77 -13.76 -7.16 5.20
CA ALA A 77 -14.82 -6.19 5.40
C ALA A 77 -15.91 -6.29 4.32
N ALA A 78 -15.53 -6.58 3.08
CA ALA A 78 -16.44 -6.68 1.94
C ALA A 78 -17.19 -8.03 1.85
N LYS A 79 -16.78 -9.08 2.58
CA LYS A 79 -17.34 -10.46 2.43
C LYS A 79 -18.87 -10.54 2.55
N SER A 80 -19.47 -9.69 3.37
CA SER A 80 -20.92 -9.69 3.61
C SER A 80 -21.71 -8.77 2.67
N HIS A 81 -21.06 -8.21 1.66
CA HIS A 81 -21.62 -7.20 0.78
C HIS A 81 -21.41 -7.55 -0.70
N ASP A 82 -22.31 -7.07 -1.55
CA ASP A 82 -22.23 -7.25 -3.00
C ASP A 82 -21.26 -6.22 -3.61
N ILE A 83 -19.96 -6.45 -3.38
CA ILE A 83 -18.86 -5.62 -3.91
C ILE A 83 -18.12 -6.42 -4.98
N GLU A 84 -18.08 -5.87 -6.18
CA GLU A 84 -17.58 -6.54 -7.39
C GLU A 84 -16.03 -6.63 -7.35
N SER A 85 -15.39 -5.48 -7.12
CA SER A 85 -13.93 -5.35 -7.08
C SER A 85 -13.50 -4.17 -6.21
N ALA A 86 -12.23 -4.15 -5.82
CA ALA A 86 -11.59 -2.98 -5.27
C ALA A 86 -10.26 -2.67 -5.97
N GLU A 87 -9.94 -1.39 -6.11
CA GLU A 87 -8.60 -0.92 -6.38
C GLU A 87 -8.06 -0.23 -5.12
N VAL A 88 -6.86 -0.60 -4.69
CA VAL A 88 -6.16 0.00 -3.56
C VAL A 88 -4.83 0.55 -4.06
N ILE A 89 -4.60 1.83 -3.80
CA ILE A 89 -3.36 2.52 -4.07
C ILE A 89 -2.80 3.00 -2.75
N TYR A 90 -1.66 2.44 -2.34
CA TYR A 90 -0.85 3.04 -1.28
C TYR A 90 0.03 4.14 -1.90
N ASP A 91 -0.13 5.37 -1.44
CA ASP A 91 0.72 6.49 -1.85
C ASP A 91 1.66 6.88 -0.69
N GLY A 92 2.96 6.66 -0.91
CA GLY A 92 3.99 6.91 0.10
C GLY A 92 4.30 8.40 0.33
N LEU A 93 3.78 9.32 -0.50
CA LEU A 93 3.97 10.77 -0.30
C LEU A 93 2.94 11.39 0.64
N ASP A 94 1.68 10.98 0.54
CA ASP A 94 0.60 11.47 1.41
C ASP A 94 0.25 10.51 2.55
N ASP A 95 0.92 9.35 2.58
CA ASP A 95 0.79 8.28 3.56
C ASP A 95 -0.66 7.81 3.73
N LYS A 96 -1.31 7.51 2.60
CA LYS A 96 -2.72 7.08 2.55
C LYS A 96 -2.94 5.83 1.70
N PHE A 97 -3.99 5.10 2.06
CA PHE A 97 -4.63 4.11 1.20
C PHE A 97 -5.81 4.76 0.47
N HIS A 98 -5.67 4.95 -0.83
CA HIS A 98 -6.76 5.36 -1.71
C HIS A 98 -7.45 4.14 -2.27
N CYS A 99 -8.75 4.00 -2.02
CA CYS A 99 -9.50 2.80 -2.31
C CYS A 99 -10.70 3.15 -3.20
N TRP A 100 -10.94 2.38 -4.25
CA TRP A 100 -12.17 2.48 -5.06
C TRP A 100 -12.89 1.16 -5.01
N LEU A 101 -14.08 1.15 -4.40
CA LEU A 101 -14.94 -0.02 -4.34
C LEU A 101 -15.95 0.03 -5.47
N ARG A 102 -15.99 -1.01 -6.31
CA ARG A 102 -17.00 -1.18 -7.34
C ARG A 102 -18.26 -1.79 -6.73
N ILE A 103 -19.30 -0.97 -6.58
CA ILE A 103 -20.57 -1.35 -5.96
C ILE A 103 -21.70 -1.01 -6.92
N ASN A 104 -22.49 -2.00 -7.34
CA ASN A 104 -23.57 -1.83 -8.31
C ASN A 104 -23.11 -1.10 -9.59
N GLY A 105 -21.97 -1.50 -10.14
CA GLY A 105 -21.40 -0.91 -11.36
C GLY A 105 -20.78 0.48 -11.20
N ARG A 106 -20.67 1.02 -9.97
CA ARG A 106 -20.08 2.35 -9.72
C ARG A 106 -18.85 2.26 -8.82
N ASP A 107 -17.82 3.03 -9.15
CA ASP A 107 -16.64 3.17 -8.30
C ASP A 107 -16.91 4.22 -7.21
N VAL A 108 -16.80 3.79 -5.95
CA VAL A 108 -17.01 4.65 -4.78
C VAL A 108 -15.67 4.79 -4.05
N PRO A 109 -15.15 6.02 -3.91
CA PRO A 109 -13.85 6.24 -3.28
C PRO A 109 -13.95 6.17 -1.75
N MET A 110 -12.88 5.66 -1.14
CA MET A 110 -12.57 5.76 0.29
C MET A 110 -11.10 6.09 0.44
N VAL A 111 -10.75 6.83 1.49
CA VAL A 111 -9.37 7.17 1.80
C VAL A 111 -9.14 6.88 3.28
N PHE A 112 -8.04 6.19 3.58
CA PHE A 112 -7.62 5.88 4.94
C PHE A 112 -6.20 6.40 5.14
N ASP A 113 -5.91 6.93 6.32
CA ASP A 113 -4.54 7.18 6.72
C ASP A 113 -3.80 5.84 6.80
N ALA A 114 -2.54 5.80 6.40
CA ALA A 114 -1.78 4.56 6.35
C ALA A 114 -1.48 3.98 7.74
N ASP A 115 -1.34 4.86 8.72
CA ASP A 115 -0.98 4.56 10.11
C ASP A 115 -1.89 3.52 10.76
N ILE A 116 -3.16 3.42 10.35
CA ILE A 116 -4.09 2.39 10.81
C ILE A 116 -3.58 0.96 10.55
N ILE A 117 -2.70 0.77 9.58
CA ILE A 117 -2.07 -0.52 9.25
C ILE A 117 -0.57 -0.49 9.45
N THR A 118 0.11 0.57 9.03
CA THR A 118 1.58 0.61 9.02
C THR A 118 2.15 0.58 10.43
N GLU A 119 1.68 1.43 11.36
CA GLU A 119 2.21 1.43 12.72
C GLU A 119 1.95 0.12 13.49
N PRO A 120 0.72 -0.46 13.46
CA PRO A 120 0.47 -1.73 14.12
C PRO A 120 1.34 -2.86 13.57
N LEU A 121 1.55 -2.92 12.25
CA LEU A 121 2.42 -3.93 11.65
C LEU A 121 3.88 -3.77 12.07
N GLU A 122 4.38 -2.53 12.16
CA GLU A 122 5.75 -2.26 12.60
C GLU A 122 5.96 -2.60 14.08
N ARG A 123 4.96 -2.33 14.92
CA ARG A 123 5.01 -2.63 16.37
C ARG A 123 4.65 -4.07 16.70
N GLY A 124 4.08 -4.83 15.76
CA GLY A 124 3.51 -6.15 16.01
C GLY A 124 2.25 -6.11 16.88
N ASP A 125 1.53 -4.98 16.88
CA ASP A 125 0.35 -4.75 17.72
C ASP A 125 -0.90 -5.37 17.09
N GLN A 126 -1.20 -6.60 17.51
CA GLN A 126 -2.39 -7.32 17.04
C GLN A 126 -3.71 -6.67 17.49
N SER A 127 -3.72 -5.97 18.63
CA SER A 127 -4.94 -5.32 19.13
C SER A 127 -5.31 -4.12 18.26
N ALA A 128 -4.31 -3.34 17.84
CA ALA A 128 -4.52 -2.23 16.93
C ALA A 128 -4.95 -2.71 15.53
N LEU A 129 -4.40 -3.82 15.02
CA LEU A 129 -4.86 -4.42 13.76
C LEU A 129 -6.31 -4.88 13.81
N LEU A 130 -6.75 -5.48 14.93
CA LEU A 130 -8.15 -5.85 15.12
C LEU A 130 -9.07 -4.63 15.19
N THR A 131 -8.56 -3.50 15.69
CA THR A 131 -9.30 -2.23 15.70
C THR A 131 -9.45 -1.71 14.27
N ALA A 132 -8.36 -1.66 13.51
CA ALA A 132 -8.37 -1.25 12.10
C ALA A 132 -9.33 -2.13 11.26
N GLN A 133 -9.34 -3.44 11.49
CA GLN A 133 -10.29 -4.36 10.83
C GLN A 133 -11.75 -3.99 11.11
N ARG A 134 -12.09 -3.68 12.37
CA ARG A 134 -13.45 -3.27 12.76
C ARG A 134 -13.84 -1.95 12.12
N ASP A 135 -12.95 -0.96 12.17
CA ASP A 135 -13.20 0.36 11.62
C ASP A 135 -13.42 0.29 10.10
N LEU A 136 -12.58 -0.50 9.40
CA LEU A 136 -12.72 -0.74 7.97
C LEU A 136 -14.05 -1.41 7.64
N LYS A 137 -14.45 -2.41 8.43
CA LYS A 137 -15.76 -3.07 8.27
C LYS A 137 -16.91 -2.09 8.42
N THR A 138 -16.90 -1.26 9.46
CA THR A 138 -17.93 -0.23 9.68
C THR A 138 -17.97 0.79 8.53
N ALA A 139 -16.80 1.20 8.02
CA ALA A 139 -16.73 2.15 6.92
C ALA A 139 -17.32 1.56 5.62
N VAL A 140 -17.00 0.30 5.30
CA VAL A 140 -17.58 -0.42 4.14
C VAL A 140 -19.10 -0.58 4.30
N GLU A 141 -19.57 -1.01 5.46
CA GLU A 141 -21.00 -1.16 5.77
C GLU A 141 -21.76 0.15 5.54
N TRP A 142 -21.25 1.26 6.07
CA TRP A 142 -21.86 2.58 5.92
C TRP A 142 -21.95 3.01 4.45
N LEU A 143 -20.87 2.80 3.70
CA LEU A 143 -20.80 3.15 2.28
C LEU A 143 -21.78 2.33 1.44
N VAL A 144 -21.91 1.03 1.69
CA VAL A 144 -22.89 0.17 1.03
C VAL A 144 -24.33 0.63 1.33
N GLN A 145 -24.62 0.98 2.59
CA GLN A 145 -25.95 1.46 2.98
C GLN A 145 -26.33 2.78 2.29
N MET A 146 -25.40 3.73 2.21
CA MET A 146 -25.62 5.02 1.54
C MET A 146 -25.93 4.84 0.04
N ASN A 147 -25.20 3.96 -0.63
CA ASN A 147 -25.38 3.70 -2.06
C ASN A 147 -26.65 2.89 -2.36
N SER A 148 -27.12 2.08 -1.41
CA SER A 148 -28.40 1.37 -1.51
C SER A 148 -29.62 2.31 -1.38
N LYS A 149 -29.55 3.33 -0.51
CA LYS A 149 -30.65 4.27 -0.26
C LYS A 149 -30.90 5.24 -1.42
N LYS A 150 -29.85 5.70 -2.12
CA LYS A 150 -29.98 6.59 -3.30
C LYS A 150 -30.83 5.97 -4.42
N ARG A 151 -30.95 4.64 -4.46
CA ARG A 151 -31.74 3.90 -5.46
C ARG A 151 -33.26 3.97 -5.21
N LYS A 152 -33.72 4.13 -3.96
CA LYS A 152 -35.16 4.14 -3.61
C LYS A 152 -35.86 5.48 -3.87
N VAL A 153 -35.13 6.56 -4.11
CA VAL A 153 -35.71 7.91 -4.27
C VAL A 153 -36.02 8.24 -5.75
N GLY A 154 -35.51 7.46 -6.70
CA GLY A 154 -35.71 7.68 -8.14
C GLY A 154 -36.83 6.86 -8.81
N SER A 155 -37.68 6.21 -8.03
CA SER A 155 -38.84 5.44 -8.54
C SER A 155 -40.14 6.03 -8.00
N ARG A 156 -40.50 7.21 -8.50
CA ARG A 156 -41.84 7.78 -8.39
C ARG A 156 -42.19 8.50 -9.68
#